data_AF-A0A949Z736-F1
#
_entry.id   AF-A0A949Z736-F1
#
_cell.length_a   1.000
_cell.length_b   1.000
_cell.length_c   1.000
_cell.angle_alpha   90.00
_cell.angle_beta   90.00
_cell.angle_gamma   90.00
#
_symmetry.space_group_name_H-M   'P 1'
#
loop_
_entity.id
_entity.type
_entity.pdbx_description
1 polymer ?
#
loop_
_entity_poly.entity_id
_entity_poly.type
_entity_poly.pdbx_seq_one_letter_code
_entity_poly.pdbx_strand_id
1 'polypeptide(L)' 'MKEILDALKDWCDRENGQPSVVAKVIGVSPGAVTSWLSGEQQPTSEQILLLQEFLAKQKNYEKSE' A
#
# COMPACT_ATOMS: atom_id res chain seq x y z
N MET A 1 -6.45 -10.83 -0.40
CA MET A 1 -6.35 -9.71 -1.38
C MET A 1 -7.05 -8.46 -0.90
N LYS A 2 -8.36 -8.49 -0.58
CA LYS A 2 -9.07 -7.31 -0.04
C LYS A 2 -8.41 -6.75 1.22
N GLU A 3 -7.93 -7.60 2.13
CA GLU A 3 -7.33 -7.18 3.41
C GLU A 3 -6.08 -6.31 3.26
N ILE A 4 -5.24 -6.55 2.24
CA ILE A 4 -4.03 -5.74 1.98
C ILE A 4 -4.40 -4.37 1.43
N LEU A 5 -5.37 -4.33 0.51
CA LEU A 5 -5.84 -3.08 -0.07
C LEU A 5 -6.61 -2.24 0.97
N ASP A 6 -7.34 -2.90 1.87
CA ASP A 6 -8.02 -2.27 2.99
C ASP A 6 -7.01 -1.66 3.98
N ALA A 7 -5.96 -2.42 4.34
CA ALA A 7 -4.86 -1.92 5.16
C ALA A 7 -4.10 -0.78 4.48
N LEU A 8 -3.91 -0.84 3.15
CA LEU A 8 -3.28 0.23 2.39
C LEU A 8 -4.13 1.49 2.38
N LYS A 9 -5.45 1.34 2.24
CA LYS A 9 -6.43 2.43 2.28
C LYS A 9 -6.45 3.08 3.66
N ASP A 10 -6.49 2.27 4.72
CA ASP A 10 -6.44 2.71 6.12
C ASP A 10 -5.13 3.47 6.42
N TRP A 11 -3.99 2.97 5.94
CA TRP A 11 -2.72 3.68 6.06
C TRP A 11 -2.71 5.03 5.32
N CYS A 12 -3.24 5.07 4.08
CA CYS A 12 -3.39 6.33 3.34
C CYS A 12 -4.27 7.34 4.07
N ASP A 13 -5.34 6.87 4.74
CA ASP A 13 -6.31 7.71 5.44
C ASP A 13 -5.76 8.26 6.77
N ARG A 14 -4.99 7.46 7.51
CA ARG A 14 -4.45 7.83 8.84
C ARG A 14 -3.22 8.74 8.80
N GLU A 15 -2.31 8.55 7.84
CA GLU A 15 -0.93 9.04 7.98
C GLU A 15 -0.50 10.07 6.92
N ASN A 16 -1.41 10.86 6.33
CA ASN A 16 -1.08 11.67 5.13
C ASN A 16 -0.41 10.81 4.03
N GLY A 17 -0.66 9.50 4.07
CA GLY A 17 0.02 8.50 3.27
C GLY A 17 -0.40 8.67 1.83
N GLN A 18 0.38 9.39 1.04
CA GLN A 18 0.02 9.58 -0.34
C GLN A 18 0.21 8.25 -1.08
N PRO A 19 -0.74 7.81 -1.91
CA PRO A 19 -0.55 6.64 -2.77
C PRO A 19 0.70 6.77 -3.66
N SER A 20 1.16 8.00 -3.91
CA SER A 20 2.44 8.32 -4.56
C SER A 20 3.68 7.88 -3.78
N VAL A 21 3.65 7.92 -2.44
CA VAL A 21 4.77 7.45 -1.59
C VAL A 21 4.86 5.94 -1.67
N VAL A 22 3.73 5.27 -1.46
CA VAL A 22 3.61 3.82 -1.65
C VAL A 22 4.14 3.46 -3.03
N ALA A 23 3.59 4.07 -4.09
CA ALA A 23 3.98 3.82 -5.47
C ALA A 23 5.50 3.96 -5.68
N LYS A 24 6.11 5.01 -5.14
CA LYS A 24 7.56 5.24 -5.21
C LYS A 24 8.36 4.15 -4.48
N VAL A 25 7.89 3.68 -3.33
CA VAL A 25 8.56 2.63 -2.56
C VAL A 25 8.45 1.27 -3.25
N ILE A 26 7.29 0.96 -3.85
CA ILE A 26 7.09 -0.31 -4.57
C ILE A 26 7.63 -0.27 -6.01
N GLY A 27 8.00 0.90 -6.53
CA GLY A 27 8.45 1.05 -7.92
C GLY A 27 7.32 0.96 -8.94
N VAL A 28 6.09 1.35 -8.57
CA VAL A 28 4.93 1.37 -9.47
C VAL A 28 4.46 2.79 -9.74
N SER A 29 3.59 2.97 -10.73
CA SER A 29 2.96 4.26 -10.99
C SER A 29 1.90 4.57 -9.93
N PRO A 30 1.75 5.83 -9.49
CA PRO A 30 0.69 6.22 -8.55
C PRO A 30 -0.71 5.90 -9.07
N GLY A 31 -0.92 6.00 -10.39
CA GLY A 31 -2.18 5.58 -11.02
C GLY A 31 -2.49 4.09 -10.84
N ALA A 32 -1.48 3.21 -10.78
CA ALA A 32 -1.69 1.79 -10.51
C ALA A 32 -2.22 1.58 -9.09
N VAL A 33 -1.67 2.31 -8.11
CA VAL A 33 -2.14 2.28 -6.71
C VAL A 33 -3.59 2.76 -6.61
N THR A 34 -3.93 3.86 -7.30
CA THR A 34 -5.32 4.34 -7.36
C THR A 34 -6.25 3.30 -7.96
N SER A 35 -5.89 2.67 -9.09
CA SER A 35 -6.70 1.61 -9.70
C SER A 35 -6.85 0.39 -8.80
N TRP A 36 -5.86 0.06 -7.97
CA TRP A 36 -5.99 -1.01 -6.97
C TRP A 36 -6.96 -0.64 -5.86
N LEU A 37 -6.89 0.60 -5.35
CA LEU A 37 -7.79 1.10 -4.31
C LEU A 37 -9.24 1.24 -4.80
N SER A 38 -9.43 1.60 -6.07
CA SER A 38 -10.75 1.65 -6.74
C SER A 38 -11.27 0.27 -7.13
N GLY A 39 -10.42 -0.76 -7.12
CA GLY A 39 -10.76 -2.11 -7.58
C GLY A 39 -10.84 -2.27 -9.11
N GLU A 40 -10.44 -1.27 -9.87
CA GLU A 40 -10.36 -1.30 -11.34
C GLU A 40 -9.28 -2.26 -11.83
N GLN A 41 -8.19 -2.39 -11.06
CA GLN A 41 -7.06 -3.27 -11.39
C GLN A 41 -6.66 -4.06 -10.15
N GLN A 42 -6.19 -5.29 -10.33
CA GLN A 42 -5.58 -6.06 -9.24
C GLN A 42 -4.06 -5.99 -9.34
N PRO A 43 -3.35 -5.82 -8.20
CA PRO A 43 -1.90 -5.93 -8.18
C PRO A 43 -1.45 -7.35 -8.51
N THR A 44 -0.27 -7.48 -9.12
CA THR A 44 0.37 -8.78 -9.37
C THR A 44 0.86 -9.41 -8.07
N SER A 45 1.15 -10.72 -8.08
CA SER A 45 1.69 -11.42 -6.92
C SER A 45 2.97 -10.78 -6.34
N GLU A 46 3.83 -10.25 -7.20
CA GLU A 46 5.05 -9.54 -6.80
C GLU A 46 4.73 -8.21 -6.11
N GLN A 47 3.79 -7.43 -6.66
CA GLN A 47 3.33 -6.17 -6.07
C GLN A 47 2.62 -6.38 -4.73
N ILE A 48 1.88 -7.48 -4.60
CA ILE A 48 1.25 -7.88 -3.34
C ILE A 48 2.32 -8.14 -2.27
N LEU A 49 3.38 -8.88 -2.61
CA LEU A 49 4.47 -9.17 -1.68
C LEU A 49 5.12 -7.89 -1.16
N LEU A 50 5.43 -6.97 -2.07
CA LEU A 50 6.06 -5.70 -1.73
C LEU A 50 5.12 -4.79 -0.91
N LEU A 51 3.82 -4.79 -1.20
CA LEU A 51 2.81 -4.11 -0.38
C LEU A 51 2.76 -4.69 1.05
N GLN A 52 2.84 -6.01 1.19
CA GLN A 52 2.88 -6.64 2.50
C GLN A 52 4.13 -6.27 3.28
N GLU A 53 5.30 -6.29 2.66
CA GLU A 53 6.55 -5.86 3.29
C GLU A 53 6.50 -4.39 3.71
N PHE A 54 5.96 -3.52 2.86
CA PHE A 54 5.78 -2.11 3.18
C PHE A 54 4.88 -1.89 4.40
N LEU A 55 3.70 -2.51 4.40
CA LEU A 55 2.73 -2.40 5.51
C LEU A 55 3.28 -3.03 6.79
N ALA A 56 4.01 -4.14 6.69
CA ALA A 56 4.66 -4.78 7.83
C ALA A 56 5.75 -3.88 8.43
N LYS A 57 6.56 -3.20 7.60
CA LYS A 57 7.55 -2.23 8.08
C LYS A 57 6.89 -1.04 8.78
N GLN A 58 5.79 -0.52 8.25
CA GLN A 58 5.07 0.59 8.89
C GLN A 58 4.48 0.21 10.25
N LYS A 59 3.79 -0.94 10.33
CA LYS A 59 3.26 -1.44 11.61
C LYS A 59 4.33 -1.66 12.67
N ASN A 60 5.55 -2.04 12.27
CA ASN A 60 6.65 -2.28 13.20
C ASN A 60 7.31 -0.97 13.68
N TYR A 61 7.21 0.10 12.87
CA TYR A 61 7.64 1.43 13.25
C TYR A 61 6.76 2.00 14.37
N GLU A 62 5.43 1.88 14.26
CA GLU A 62 4.48 2.33 15.30
C GLU A 62 4.60 1.59 16.65
N LYS A 63 5.22 0.41 16.69
CA LYS A 63 5.30 -0.43 17.90
C LYS A 63 6.59 -0.25 18.70
N SER A 64 7.50 0.62 18.24
CA SER A 64 8.83 0.82 18.83
C SER A 64 8.97 2.12 19.63
N GLU A 65 7.88 2.85 19.89
CA GLU A 65 7.84 4.07 20.73
C GLU A 65 7.11 3.83 22.06
#